data_AF-A0A6N2SMI5-F1
#
_entry.id   AF-A0A6N2SMI5-F1
#
_cell.length_a   1.000
_cell.length_b   1.000
_cell.length_c   1.000
_cell.angle_alpha   90.00
_cell.angle_beta   90.00
_cell.angle_gamma   90.00
#
_symmetry.space_group_name_H-M   'P 1'
#
loop_
_entity.id
_entity.type
_entity.pdbx_description
1 polymer ?
#
loop_
_entity_poly.entity_id
_entity_poly.type
_entity_poly.pdbx_seq_one_letter_code
_entity_poly.pdbx_strand_id
1 'polypeptide(L)' 'MDIFESSPRQKFFDIIFNANQNIVETEIENLLIEFVHLKKTLKDKEITISNLDIQTIQDELNDIFIQLSSNILSNSE' A
#
# COMPACT_ATOMS: atom_id res chain seq x y z
N MET A 1 0.58 14.24 26.72
CA MET A 1 -0.32 13.12 26.37
C MET A 1 -0.33 13.10 24.86
N ASP A 2 0.67 12.43 24.27
CA ASP A 2 0.81 12.31 22.81
C ASP A 2 -0.16 11.23 22.33
N ILE A 3 -1.41 11.65 22.10
CA ILE A 3 -2.48 10.83 21.52
C ILE A 3 -2.43 10.89 19.97
N PHE A 4 -1.36 11.46 19.44
CA PHE A 4 -0.90 11.39 18.05
C PHE A 4 0.53 10.82 18.18
N GLU A 5 1.05 9.85 17.44
CA GLU A 5 1.11 9.72 15.99
C GLU A 5 1.63 8.30 15.65
N SER A 6 0.79 7.27 15.59
CA SER A 6 1.25 6.05 14.90
C SER A 6 1.39 6.38 13.41
N SER A 7 2.56 6.07 12.84
CA SER A 7 2.82 6.36 11.43
C SER A 7 1.83 5.60 10.54
N PRO A 8 1.55 6.08 9.31
CA PRO A 8 0.70 5.37 8.36
C PRO A 8 1.07 3.88 8.23
N ARG A 9 2.37 3.59 8.18
CA ARG A 9 2.91 2.23 8.19
C ARG A 9 2.49 1.45 9.43
N GLN A 10 2.66 2.00 10.63
CA GLN A 10 2.30 1.31 11.88
C GLN A 10 0.80 1.01 11.91
N LYS A 11 -0.04 2.00 11.59
CA LYS A 11 -1.50 1.83 11.52
C LYS A 11 -1.90 0.75 10.53
N PHE A 12 -1.30 0.76 9.34
CA PHE A 12 -1.55 -0.26 8.32
C PHE A 12 -1.26 -1.66 8.87
N PHE A 13 -0.09 -1.89 9.45
CA PHE A 13 0.24 -3.21 9.99
C PHE A 13 -0.66 -3.62 11.16
N ASP A 14 -1.03 -2.69 12.04
CA ASP A 14 -2.00 -2.95 13.09
C ASP A 14 -3.36 -3.37 12.51
N ILE A 15 -3.82 -2.73 11.43
CA ILE A 15 -5.08 -3.07 10.76
C ILE A 15 -5.01 -4.46 10.12
N ILE A 16 -3.99 -4.76 9.30
CA ILE A 16 -3.95 -6.03 8.57
C ILE A 16 -3.83 -7.24 9.50
N PHE A 17 -3.22 -7.08 10.68
CA PHE A 17 -3.10 -8.17 11.66
C PHE A 17 -4.40 -8.46 12.41
N ASN A 18 -5.36 -7.53 12.41
CA ASN A 18 -6.61 -7.67 13.15
C ASN A 18 -7.85 -7.78 12.22
N ALA A 19 -7.73 -7.44 10.94
CA ALA A 19 -8.80 -7.55 9.95
C ALA A 19 -9.10 -9.00 9.55
N ASN A 20 -10.25 -9.21 8.88
CA ASN A 20 -10.61 -10.52 8.33
C ASN A 20 -9.58 -10.95 7.27
N GLN A 21 -9.07 -12.18 7.41
CA GLN A 21 -8.02 -12.72 6.53
C GLN A 21 -8.40 -12.65 5.05
N ASN A 22 -9.64 -12.98 4.67
CA ASN A 22 -10.05 -12.98 3.25
C ASN A 22 -10.05 -11.57 2.67
N ILE A 23 -10.40 -10.55 3.46
CA ILE A 23 -10.37 -9.14 3.04
C ILE A 23 -8.92 -8.72 2.82
N VAL A 24 -8.04 -9.06 3.76
CA VAL A 24 -6.60 -8.74 3.64
C VAL A 24 -5.99 -9.43 2.42
N GLU A 25 -6.26 -10.73 2.22
CA GLU A 25 -5.79 -11.49 1.06
C GLU A 25 -6.25 -10.86 -0.25
N THR A 26 -7.53 -10.48 -0.34
CA THR A 26 -8.09 -9.83 -1.53
C THR A 26 -7.39 -8.50 -1.82
N GLU A 27 -7.18 -7.66 -0.80
CA GLU A 27 -6.54 -6.36 -0.98
C GLU A 27 -5.07 -6.50 -1.40
N ILE A 28 -4.35 -7.46 -0.82
CA ILE A 28 -2.97 -7.76 -1.22
C ILE A 28 -2.93 -8.32 -2.65
N GLU A 29 -3.87 -9.18 -3.04
CA GLU A 29 -3.96 -9.69 -4.41
C GLU A 29 -4.21 -8.57 -5.43
N ASN A 30 -5.10 -7.62 -5.11
CA ASN A 30 -5.34 -6.44 -5.93
C ASN A 30 -4.06 -5.60 -6.13
N LEU A 31 -3.31 -5.33 -5.07
CA LEU A 31 -2.02 -4.62 -5.13
C LEU A 31 -1.01 -5.36 -6.03
N LEU A 32 -0.95 -6.70 -5.93
CA LEU A 32 -0.06 -7.51 -6.76
C LEU A 32 -0.47 -7.51 -8.23
N ILE A 33 -1.77 -7.53 -8.53
CA ILE A 33 -2.30 -7.42 -9.89
C ILE A 33 -1.88 -6.09 -10.51
N GLU A 34 -2.06 -4.98 -9.80
CA GLU A 34 -1.61 -3.65 -10.25
C GLU A 34 -0.09 -3.62 -10.51
N PHE A 35 0.70 -4.19 -9.59
CA PHE A 35 2.14 -4.28 -9.75
C PHE A 35 2.56 -5.07 -11.00
N VAL A 36 1.87 -6.17 -11.31
CA VAL A 36 2.09 -6.96 -12.54
C VAL A 36 1.79 -6.14 -13.78
N HIS A 37 0.66 -5.39 -13.80
CA HIS A 37 0.31 -4.51 -14.91
C HIS A 37 1.35 -3.40 -15.13
N LEU A 38 1.85 -2.78 -14.05
CA LEU A 38 2.89 -1.75 -14.11
C LEU A 38 4.19 -2.33 -14.70
N LYS A 39 4.68 -3.46 -14.16
CA LYS A 39 5.90 -4.12 -14.66
C LYS A 39 5.81 -4.48 -16.13
N LYS A 40 4.67 -5.02 -16.57
CA LYS A 40 4.45 -5.39 -17.96
C LYS A 40 4.42 -4.15 -18.86
N THR A 41 3.71 -3.10 -18.45
CA THR A 41 3.63 -1.85 -19.19
C THR A 41 4.98 -1.18 -19.37
N LEU A 42 5.81 -1.13 -18.31
CA LEU A 42 7.16 -0.57 -18.39
C LEU A 42 8.04 -1.36 -19.36
N LYS A 43 7.97 -2.70 -19.30
CA LYS A 43 8.71 -3.58 -20.21
C LYS A 43 8.26 -3.38 -21.66
N ASP A 44 6.95 -3.40 -21.93
CA ASP A 44 6.39 -3.31 -23.27
C ASP A 44 6.66 -1.95 -23.92
N LYS A 45 6.82 -0.89 -23.11
CA LYS A 45 7.18 0.46 -23.56
C LYS A 45 8.67 0.77 -23.48
N GLU A 46 9.51 -0.19 -23.10
CA GLU A 46 10.96 -0.03 -22.89
C GLU A 46 11.32 1.15 -21.95
N ILE A 47 10.47 1.42 -20.96
CA ILE A 47 10.66 2.49 -19.98
C ILE A 47 11.58 1.99 -18.87
N THR A 48 12.67 2.72 -18.63
CA THR A 48 13.56 2.51 -17.48
C THR A 48 13.14 3.43 -16.34
N ILE A 49 12.96 2.89 -15.13
CA ILE A 49 12.66 3.70 -13.94
C ILE A 49 13.98 4.28 -13.40
N SER A 50 14.03 5.61 -13.22
CA SER A 50 15.11 6.27 -12.50
C SER A 50 14.99 6.09 -11.00
N ASN A 51 16.11 6.09 -10.28
CA ASN A 51 16.06 6.06 -8.81
C ASN A 51 15.35 7.32 -8.29
N LEU A 52 14.36 7.10 -7.42
CA LEU A 52 13.73 8.14 -6.62
C LEU A 52 14.56 8.39 -5.36
N ASP A 53 14.51 9.60 -4.82
CA ASP A 53 15.08 9.88 -3.52
C ASP A 53 14.26 9.22 -2.39
N ILE A 54 14.92 8.99 -1.25
CA ILE A 54 14.33 8.27 -0.13
C ILE A 54 13.11 9.00 0.44
N GLN A 55 13.08 10.34 0.42
CA GLN A 55 11.98 11.12 0.97
C GLN A 55 10.73 10.92 0.10
N THR A 56 10.87 11.06 -1.22
CA THR A 56 9.78 10.80 -2.17
C THR A 56 9.24 9.38 -2.01
N ILE A 57 10.12 8.37 -1.88
CA ILE A 57 9.68 6.98 -1.64
C ILE A 57 8.89 6.86 -0.34
N GLN A 58 9.32 7.52 0.74
CA GLN A 58 8.66 7.46 2.04
C GLN A 58 7.28 8.11 2.00
N ASP A 59 7.14 9.25 1.32
CA ASP A 59 5.88 9.98 1.21
C ASP A 59 4.86 9.16 0.40
N GLU A 60 5.26 8.64 -0.76
CA GLU A 60 4.40 7.78 -1.59
C GLU A 60 4.02 6.47 -0.86
N LEU A 61 4.94 5.88 -0.09
CA LEU A 61 4.63 4.70 0.72
C LEU A 61 3.60 5.02 1.83
N ASN A 62 3.68 6.20 2.44
CA ASN A 62 2.70 6.61 3.45
C ASN A 62 1.30 6.72 2.84
N ASP A 63 1.18 7.29 1.65
CA ASP A 63 -0.10 7.39 0.93
C ASP A 63 -0.66 6.00 0.58
N ILE A 64 0.19 5.09 0.10
CA ILE A 64 -0.20 3.69 -0.14
C ILE A 64 -0.67 3.02 1.16
N PHE A 65 0.03 3.20 2.27
CA PHE A 65 -0.41 2.63 3.56
C PHE A 65 -1.78 3.16 4.00
N ILE A 66 -2.06 4.45 3.81
CA ILE A 66 -3.36 5.05 4.12
C ILE A 66 -4.45 4.47 3.22
N GLN A 67 -4.18 4.35 1.92
CA GLN A 67 -5.14 3.81 0.95
C GLN A 67 -5.52 2.36 1.27
N LEU A 68 -4.53 1.49 1.44
CA LEU A 68 -4.77 0.07 1.74
C LEU A 68 -5.52 -0.10 3.08
N SER A 69 -5.15 0.69 4.09
CA SER A 69 -5.85 0.72 5.37
C SER A 69 -7.33 1.08 5.20
N SER A 70 -7.60 2.11 4.40
CA SER A 70 -8.97 2.58 4.13
C SER A 70 -9.79 1.53 3.38
N ASN A 71 -9.19 0.85 2.39
CA ASN A 71 -9.84 -0.21 1.62
C ASN A 71 -10.22 -1.40 2.50
N ILE A 72 -9.30 -1.85 3.37
CA ILE A 72 -9.56 -2.97 4.29
C ILE A 72 -10.68 -2.63 5.27
N LEU A 73 -10.64 -1.43 5.87
CA LEU A 73 -11.67 -0.99 6.81
C LEU A 73 -13.04 -0.86 6.12
N SER A 74 -13.09 -0.29 4.92
CA SER A 74 -14.36 -0.10 4.18
C SER A 74 -15.03 -1.41 3.76
N ASN A 75 -14.25 -2.47 3.53
CA ASN A 75 -14.79 -3.80 3.22
C ASN A 75 -15.12 -4.64 4.47
N SER A 76 -14.75 -4.14 5.65
CA SER A 76 -15.04 -4.80 6.94
C SER A 76 -16.32 -4.29 7.62
N GLU A 77 -16.87 -3.18 7.14
CA GLU A 77 -18.21 -2.66 7.48
C GLU A 77 -19.33 -3.39 6.71
#